data_AF-A0A7C3ILE7-F1
#
_entry.id   AF-A0A7C3ILE7-F1
#
_cell.length_a   1.000
_cell.length_b   1.000
_cell.length_c   1.000
_cell.angle_alpha   90.00
_cell.angle_beta   90.00
_cell.angle_gamma   90.00
#
_symmetry.space_group_name_H-M   'P 1'
#
loop_
_entity.id
_entity.type
_entity.pdbx_description
1 polymer ?
#
loop_
_entity_poly.entity_id
_entity_poly.type
_entity_poly.pdbx_seq_one_letter_code
_entity_poly.pdbx_strand_id
1 'polypeptide(L)'
;MRASEQVSIKGNIEIDDPYLKIAEMVLNDIKDRGGYVEYPQIESWALERGIGKYTLRTVVNDLIGQGKLKAPDGFFDDGEEIEPPVPKAVTMGEEDSESVIKLKEYFKTYWSVGMLRLFEDMQKAGIEGANEAVKQLVERGYLELSPTGVLNATKKLLGEDKQDGKKLSNLARL
;
A
#
# COMPACT_ATOMS: atom_id res chain seq x y z
N MET A 1 22.45 -26.38 44.88
CA MET A 1 21.29 -25.97 44.06
C MET A 1 20.94 -24.54 44.40
N ARG A 2 21.18 -23.59 43.49
CA ARG A 2 20.64 -22.23 43.58
C ARG A 2 19.81 -22.01 42.32
N ALA A 3 18.54 -21.70 42.52
CA ALA A 3 17.56 -21.53 41.47
C ALA A 3 17.96 -20.34 40.59
N SER A 4 17.96 -20.58 39.29
CA SER A 4 18.14 -19.55 38.27
C SER A 4 16.89 -18.69 38.22
N GLU A 5 17.02 -17.42 38.57
CA GLU A 5 15.95 -16.44 38.41
C GLU A 5 15.83 -16.10 36.92
N GLN A 6 14.82 -16.64 36.26
CA GLN A 6 14.45 -16.30 34.90
C GLN A 6 13.74 -14.94 34.92
N VAL A 7 14.44 -13.89 34.50
CA VAL A 7 13.84 -12.56 34.28
C VAL A 7 13.06 -12.62 32.97
N SER A 8 11.73 -12.75 33.09
CA SER A 8 10.79 -12.66 31.98
C SER A 8 10.57 -11.20 31.60
N ILE A 9 11.25 -10.72 30.56
CA ILE A 9 10.99 -9.39 30.00
C ILE A 9 9.81 -9.49 29.04
N LYS A 10 8.58 -9.39 29.55
CA LYS A 10 7.40 -9.03 28.75
C LYS A 10 7.30 -7.50 28.73
N GLY A 11 8.12 -6.87 27.91
CA GLY A 11 7.96 -5.46 27.56
C GLY A 11 7.23 -5.37 26.24
N ASN A 12 5.94 -4.98 26.26
CA ASN A 12 5.32 -4.39 25.08
C ASN A 12 6.13 -3.13 24.76
N ILE A 13 6.84 -3.12 23.63
CA ILE A 13 7.50 -1.92 23.14
C ILE A 13 6.38 -1.03 22.60
N GLU A 14 5.94 -0.05 23.39
CA GLU A 14 5.16 1.07 22.86
C GLU A 14 6.08 1.81 21.88
N ILE A 15 5.81 1.64 20.59
CA ILE A 15 6.49 2.40 19.55
C ILE A 15 5.89 3.81 19.59
N ASP A 16 6.49 4.70 20.38
CA ASP A 16 6.16 6.13 20.41
C ASP A 16 6.79 6.83 19.19
N ASP A 17 6.36 6.45 17.99
CA ASP A 17 6.79 7.11 16.76
C ASP A 17 5.82 8.26 16.42
N PRO A 18 6.25 9.53 16.54
CA PRO A 18 5.41 10.69 16.23
C PRO A 18 4.89 10.68 14.79
N TYR A 19 5.64 10.09 13.85
CA TYR A 19 5.21 9.97 12.47
C TYR A 19 4.03 9.02 12.35
N LEU A 20 4.09 7.84 12.97
CA LEU A 20 3.00 6.86 12.95
C LEU A 20 1.74 7.43 13.59
N LYS A 21 1.88 8.18 14.70
CA LYS A 21 0.76 8.88 15.34
C LYS A 21 0.07 9.86 14.39
N ILE A 22 0.83 10.67 13.66
CA ILE A 22 0.25 11.62 12.69
C ILE A 22 -0.44 10.86 11.55
N ALA A 23 0.16 9.79 11.03
CA ALA A 23 -0.43 8.97 9.99
C ALA A 23 -1.77 8.34 10.44
N GLU A 24 -1.83 7.81 11.67
CA GLU A 24 -3.08 7.30 12.26
C GLU A 24 -4.13 8.39 12.44
N MET A 25 -3.74 9.57 12.94
CA MET A 25 -4.65 10.70 13.09
C MET A 25 -5.25 11.13 11.74
N VAL A 26 -4.43 11.18 10.68
CA VAL A 26 -4.85 11.51 9.32
C VAL A 26 -5.87 10.49 8.79
N LEU A 27 -5.57 9.19 8.90
CA LEU A 27 -6.47 8.13 8.44
C LEU A 27 -7.82 8.15 9.18
N ASN A 28 -7.78 8.34 10.50
CA ASN A 28 -8.99 8.41 11.32
C ASN A 28 -9.85 9.63 10.97
N ASP A 29 -9.26 10.82 10.79
CA ASP A 29 -10.01 12.01 10.40
C ASP A 29 -10.69 11.85 9.03
N ILE A 30 -9.99 11.30 8.03
CA ILE A 30 -10.56 11.03 6.71
C ILE A 30 -11.72 10.03 6.81
N LYS A 31 -11.55 8.97 7.61
CA LYS A 31 -12.58 7.95 7.84
C LYS A 31 -13.81 8.53 8.53
N ASP A 32 -13.62 9.35 9.55
CA ASP A 32 -14.70 10.02 10.30
C ASP A 32 -15.50 11.00 9.42
N ARG A 33 -14.86 11.55 8.38
CA ARG A 33 -15.49 12.40 7.35
C ARG A 33 -16.18 11.62 6.22
N GLY A 34 -16.29 10.30 6.34
CA GLY A 34 -16.95 9.46 5.33
C GLY A 34 -16.01 8.94 4.24
N GLY A 35 -14.69 9.02 4.46
CA GLY A 35 -13.67 8.39 3.62
C GLY A 35 -13.17 9.24 2.46
N TYR A 36 -13.63 10.49 2.30
CA TYR A 36 -13.17 11.44 1.30
C TYR A 36 -13.03 12.83 1.91
N VAL A 37 -11.98 13.57 1.55
CA VAL A 37 -11.78 14.97 1.98
C VAL A 37 -10.95 15.76 0.96
N GLU A 38 -11.27 17.03 0.76
CA GLU A 38 -10.44 17.93 -0.03
C GLU A 38 -9.16 18.29 0.74
N TYR A 39 -8.02 18.40 0.05
CA TYR A 39 -6.74 18.61 0.74
C TYR A 39 -6.69 19.90 1.59
N PRO A 40 -7.27 21.05 1.17
CA PRO A 40 -7.31 22.25 2.01
C PRO A 40 -8.06 22.05 3.34
N GLN A 41 -9.02 21.14 3.40
CA GLN A 41 -9.81 20.86 4.60
C GLN A 41 -8.98 20.06 5.63
N ILE A 42 -8.24 19.04 5.17
CA ILE A 42 -7.33 18.28 6.04
C ILE A 42 -6.10 19.12 6.45
N GLU A 43 -5.63 20.02 5.58
CA GLU A 43 -4.58 20.99 5.93
C GLU A 43 -5.02 21.90 7.08
N SER A 44 -6.25 22.43 7.02
CA SER A 44 -6.81 23.27 8.08
C SER A 44 -6.94 22.49 9.40
N TRP A 45 -7.46 21.25 9.34
CA TRP A 45 -7.56 20.35 10.50
C TRP A 45 -6.20 20.05 11.15
N ALA A 46 -5.16 19.86 10.33
CA ALA A 46 -3.80 19.57 10.78
C ALA A 46 -3.17 20.76 11.51
N LEU A 47 -3.33 21.97 10.96
CA LEU A 47 -2.83 23.20 11.58
C LEU A 47 -3.46 23.47 12.94
N GLU A 48 -4.77 23.25 13.08
CA GLU A 48 -5.47 23.38 14.37
C GLU A 48 -4.91 22.45 15.46
N ARG A 49 -4.26 21.35 15.05
CA ARG A 49 -3.64 20.35 15.92
C ARG A 49 -2.13 20.51 16.05
N GLY A 50 -1.57 21.59 15.50
CA GLY A 50 -0.14 21.86 15.54
C GLY A 50 0.70 20.99 14.59
N ILE A 51 0.08 20.32 13.63
CA ILE A 51 0.77 19.56 12.58
C ILE A 51 1.12 20.52 11.44
N GLY A 52 2.42 20.67 11.15
CA GLY A 52 2.89 21.55 10.09
C GLY A 52 2.49 21.07 8.70
N LYS A 53 2.24 22.01 7.77
CA LYS A 53 1.81 21.71 6.39
C LYS A 53 2.74 20.74 5.67
N TYR A 54 4.06 20.94 5.80
CA TYR A 54 5.05 20.06 5.20
C TYR A 54 4.94 18.64 5.75
N THR A 55 4.87 18.48 7.08
CA THR A 55 4.73 17.18 7.73
C THR A 55 3.46 16.46 7.29
N LEU A 56 2.31 17.16 7.27
CA LEU A 56 1.06 16.61 6.75
C LEU A 56 1.24 16.12 5.31
N ARG A 57 1.81 16.97 4.44
CA ARG A 57 1.99 16.65 3.02
C ARG A 57 2.86 15.43 2.83
N THR A 58 3.97 15.31 3.56
CA THR A 58 4.84 14.13 3.54
C THR A 58 4.08 12.88 3.96
N VAL A 59 3.38 12.91 5.11
CA VAL A 59 2.61 11.78 5.62
C VAL A 59 1.52 11.36 4.63
N VAL A 60 0.77 12.30 4.08
CA VAL A 60 -0.30 12.01 3.11
C VAL A 60 0.27 11.38 1.84
N ASN A 61 1.38 11.91 1.30
CA ASN A 61 2.03 11.32 0.12
C ASN A 61 2.58 9.92 0.39
N ASP A 62 3.14 9.68 1.57
CA ASP A 62 3.60 8.35 1.96
C ASP A 62 2.43 7.36 2.12
N LEU A 63 1.30 7.80 2.70
CA LEU A 63 0.08 7.00 2.79
C LEU A 63 -0.52 6.70 1.40
N ILE A 64 -0.44 7.64 0.46
CA ILE A 64 -0.80 7.42 -0.95
C ILE A 64 0.15 6.40 -1.60
N GLY A 65 1.46 6.55 -1.39
CA GLY A 65 2.47 5.62 -1.89
C GLY A 65 2.31 4.19 -1.33
N GLN A 66 1.85 4.08 -0.08
CA GLN A 66 1.49 2.81 0.57
C GLN A 66 0.14 2.25 0.10
N GLY A 67 -0.65 3.01 -0.65
CA GLY A 67 -2.01 2.62 -1.06
C GLY A 67 -3.07 2.67 0.04
N LYS A 68 -2.72 3.20 1.23
CA LYS A 68 -3.66 3.46 2.34
C LYS A 68 -4.55 4.67 2.10
N LEU A 69 -4.08 5.61 1.27
CA LEU A 69 -4.86 6.69 0.70
C LEU A 69 -4.76 6.65 -0.83
N LYS A 70 -5.68 7.32 -1.51
CA LYS A 70 -5.61 7.61 -2.95
C LYS A 70 -5.85 9.10 -3.17
N ALA A 71 -5.27 9.67 -4.23
CA ALA A 71 -5.54 11.04 -4.68
C ALA A 71 -6.47 10.99 -5.92
N PRO A 72 -7.80 10.89 -5.73
CA PRO A 72 -8.73 10.64 -6.83
C PRO A 72 -8.74 11.77 -7.87
N ASP A 73 -8.50 13.00 -7.43
CA ASP A 73 -8.54 14.20 -8.27
C ASP A 73 -7.14 14.61 -8.76
N GLY A 74 -6.15 13.75 -8.53
CA GLY A 74 -4.74 13.99 -8.83
C GLY A 74 -4.11 15.03 -7.91
N PHE A 75 -3.05 15.66 -8.40
CA PHE A 75 -2.22 16.63 -7.68
C PHE A 75 -2.34 18.01 -8.31
N PHE A 76 -2.11 19.06 -7.53
CA PHE A 76 -1.90 20.39 -8.06
C PHE A 76 -0.60 20.43 -8.87
N ASP A 77 -0.61 21.17 -9.97
CA ASP A 77 0.58 21.49 -10.74
C ASP A 77 1.15 22.78 -10.17
N ASP A 78 2.12 22.66 -9.26
CA ASP A 78 2.75 23.79 -8.57
C ASP A 78 4.12 24.15 -9.16
N GLY A 79 4.58 23.46 -10.20
CA GLY A 79 5.82 23.78 -10.92
C GLY A 79 7.10 23.58 -10.10
N GLU A 80 7.03 23.02 -8.90
CA GLU A 80 8.17 22.82 -8.01
C GLU A 80 8.53 21.33 -7.88
N GLU A 81 9.60 20.91 -8.56
CA GLU A 81 10.06 19.51 -8.63
C GLU A 81 10.63 18.95 -7.30
N ILE A 82 10.89 19.81 -6.31
CA ILE A 82 11.63 19.45 -5.09
C ILE A 82 10.69 19.13 -3.91
N GLU A 83 9.47 19.68 -3.92
CA GLU A 83 8.52 19.48 -2.83
C GLU A 83 7.65 18.25 -3.05
N PRO A 84 7.21 17.54 -1.98
CA PRO A 84 6.18 16.51 -2.13
C PRO A 84 4.94 17.13 -2.80
N PRO A 85 4.32 16.45 -3.78
CA PRO A 85 3.23 17.04 -4.54
C PRO A 85 2.00 17.23 -3.65
N VAL A 86 1.23 18.29 -3.90
CA VAL A 86 0.01 18.58 -3.12
C VAL A 86 -1.17 17.86 -3.78
N PRO A 87 -1.82 16.87 -3.14
CA PRO A 87 -3.01 16.26 -3.72
C PRO A 87 -4.18 17.25 -3.70
N LYS A 88 -5.11 17.16 -4.65
CA LYS A 88 -6.32 18.01 -4.64
C LYS A 88 -7.34 17.53 -3.62
N ALA A 89 -7.49 16.22 -3.54
CA ALA A 89 -8.33 15.52 -2.57
C ALA A 89 -7.67 14.21 -2.20
N VAL A 90 -8.08 13.65 -1.06
CA VAL A 90 -7.68 12.32 -0.61
C VAL A 90 -8.92 11.50 -0.29
N THR A 91 -8.86 10.22 -0.65
CA THR A 91 -9.85 9.22 -0.27
C THR A 91 -9.16 8.04 0.40
N MET A 92 -9.91 7.31 1.23
CA MET A 92 -9.43 6.07 1.80
C MET A 92 -8.96 5.15 0.68
N GLY A 93 -7.70 4.75 0.77
CA GLY A 93 -7.22 3.62 0.03
C GLY A 93 -7.91 2.37 0.53
N GLU A 94 -7.88 1.33 -0.28
CA GLU A 94 -8.37 0.05 0.19
C GLU A 94 -7.20 -0.60 0.93
N GLU A 95 -7.24 -0.54 2.26
CA GLU A 95 -6.28 -1.27 3.08
C GLU A 95 -6.32 -2.74 2.66
N ASP A 96 -5.16 -3.27 2.24
CA ASP A 96 -5.08 -4.66 1.80
C ASP A 96 -5.43 -5.54 3.00
N SER A 97 -6.49 -6.34 2.88
CA SER A 97 -6.79 -7.34 3.89
C SER A 97 -5.62 -8.31 4.03
N GLU A 98 -5.53 -9.01 5.17
CA GLU A 98 -4.50 -10.04 5.38
C GLU A 98 -4.43 -11.04 4.22
N SER A 99 -5.58 -11.39 3.65
CA SER A 99 -5.70 -12.26 2.48
C SER A 99 -5.09 -11.65 1.22
N VAL A 100 -5.33 -10.35 0.96
CA VAL A 100 -4.72 -9.63 -0.16
C VAL A 100 -3.21 -9.58 -0.01
N ILE A 101 -2.69 -9.28 1.19
CA ILE A 101 -1.26 -9.26 1.48
C ILE A 101 -0.64 -10.63 1.20
N LYS A 102 -1.22 -11.70 1.75
CA LYS A 102 -0.72 -13.06 1.55
C LYS A 102 -0.77 -13.50 0.08
N LEU A 103 -1.81 -13.11 -0.65
CA LEU A 103 -1.90 -13.37 -2.09
C LEU A 103 -0.83 -12.63 -2.88
N LYS A 104 -0.55 -11.35 -2.56
CA LYS A 104 0.56 -10.62 -3.20
C LYS A 104 1.89 -11.35 -3.00
N GLU A 105 2.20 -11.77 -1.78
CA GLU A 105 3.43 -12.53 -1.47
C GLU A 105 3.48 -13.88 -2.19
N TYR A 106 2.34 -14.58 -2.24
CA TYR A 106 2.23 -15.84 -2.97
C TYR A 106 2.55 -15.65 -4.47
N PHE A 107 1.98 -14.62 -5.12
CA PHE A 107 2.18 -14.34 -6.54
C PHE A 107 3.55 -13.73 -6.89
N LYS A 108 4.26 -13.13 -5.91
CA LYS A 108 5.69 -12.80 -6.07
C LYS A 108 6.55 -14.05 -6.19
N THR A 109 6.14 -15.16 -5.55
CA THR A 109 6.85 -16.45 -5.60
C THR A 109 6.39 -17.28 -6.81
N TYR A 110 5.08 -17.30 -7.08
CA TYR A 110 4.46 -18.09 -8.14
C TYR A 110 3.74 -17.16 -9.13
N TRP A 111 4.48 -16.73 -10.15
CA TRP A 111 4.03 -15.71 -11.12
C TRP A 111 2.80 -16.10 -11.96
N SER A 112 2.50 -17.40 -12.09
CA SER A 112 1.36 -17.89 -12.86
C SER A 112 0.76 -19.14 -12.21
N VAL A 113 -0.51 -19.08 -11.84
CA VAL A 113 -1.19 -20.13 -11.06
C VAL A 113 -2.62 -20.32 -11.55
N GLY A 114 -3.00 -21.57 -11.80
CA GLY A 114 -4.39 -21.93 -12.11
C GLY A 114 -5.31 -21.76 -10.90
N MET A 115 -6.54 -21.26 -11.10
CA MET A 115 -7.46 -20.94 -10.01
C MET A 115 -7.70 -22.10 -9.04
N LEU A 116 -7.85 -23.33 -9.54
CA LEU A 116 -8.09 -24.50 -8.68
C LEU A 116 -6.95 -24.74 -7.69
N ARG A 117 -5.70 -24.68 -8.17
CA ARG A 117 -4.52 -24.85 -7.33
C ARG A 117 -4.39 -23.72 -6.33
N LEU A 118 -4.61 -22.48 -6.77
CA LEU A 118 -4.57 -21.32 -5.88
C LEU A 118 -5.51 -21.51 -4.70
N PHE A 119 -6.77 -21.86 -4.95
CA PHE A 119 -7.75 -22.03 -3.87
C PHE A 119 -7.40 -23.18 -2.93
N GLU A 120 -6.86 -24.28 -3.45
CA GLU A 120 -6.36 -25.38 -2.61
C GLU A 120 -5.21 -24.93 -1.71
N ASP A 121 -4.25 -24.17 -2.24
CA ASP A 121 -3.10 -23.64 -1.50
C ASP A 121 -3.55 -22.61 -0.44
N MET A 122 -4.49 -21.72 -0.78
CA MET A 122 -5.06 -20.75 0.15
C MET A 122 -5.84 -21.43 1.29
N GLN A 123 -6.61 -22.48 0.98
CA GLN A 123 -7.33 -23.26 1.98
C GLN A 123 -6.37 -23.98 2.95
N LYS A 124 -5.30 -24.60 2.42
CA LYS A 124 -4.26 -25.24 3.26
C LYS A 124 -3.52 -24.24 4.14
N ALA A 125 -3.35 -23.01 3.66
CA ALA A 125 -2.74 -21.91 4.41
C ALA A 125 -3.69 -21.23 5.42
N GLY A 126 -4.96 -21.65 5.49
CA GLY A 126 -5.96 -21.03 6.38
C GLY A 126 -6.32 -19.60 5.99
N ILE A 127 -6.21 -19.24 4.70
CA ILE A 127 -6.51 -17.90 4.21
C ILE A 127 -7.98 -17.83 3.82
N GLU A 128 -8.78 -17.13 4.64
CA GLU A 128 -10.17 -16.85 4.35
C GLU A 128 -10.31 -15.70 3.34
N GLY A 129 -11.42 -15.63 2.60
CA GLY A 129 -11.68 -14.51 1.69
C GLY A 129 -10.80 -14.46 0.42
N ALA A 130 -10.13 -15.55 0.05
CA ALA A 130 -9.25 -15.62 -1.11
C ALA A 130 -9.93 -15.16 -2.42
N ASN A 131 -11.21 -15.50 -2.63
CA ASN A 131 -11.99 -15.05 -3.80
C ASN A 131 -12.06 -13.53 -3.91
N GLU A 132 -12.40 -12.86 -2.81
CA GLU A 132 -12.54 -11.40 -2.78
C GLU A 132 -11.19 -10.73 -2.96
N ALA A 133 -10.15 -11.27 -2.32
CA ALA A 133 -8.79 -10.77 -2.47
C ALA A 133 -8.25 -10.92 -3.91
N VAL A 134 -8.52 -12.06 -4.57
CA VAL A 134 -8.18 -12.25 -5.99
C VAL A 134 -8.90 -11.22 -6.87
N LYS A 135 -10.21 -11.03 -6.64
CA LYS A 135 -11.00 -10.03 -7.38
C LYS A 135 -10.41 -8.63 -7.23
N GLN A 136 -10.10 -8.21 -6.00
CA GLN A 136 -9.45 -6.92 -5.73
C GLN A 136 -8.11 -6.80 -6.46
N LEU A 137 -7.28 -7.84 -6.44
CA LEU A 137 -5.98 -7.82 -7.11
C LEU A 137 -6.10 -7.73 -8.64
N VAL A 138 -7.11 -8.37 -9.23
CA VAL A 138 -7.40 -8.28 -10.67
C VAL A 138 -7.92 -6.87 -11.03
N GLU A 139 -8.90 -6.35 -10.29
CA GLU A 139 -9.47 -5.02 -10.51
C GLU A 139 -8.41 -3.91 -10.39
N ARG A 140 -7.46 -4.08 -9.47
CA ARG A 140 -6.33 -3.15 -9.27
C ARG A 140 -5.18 -3.35 -10.26
N GLY A 141 -5.27 -4.33 -11.16
CA GLY A 141 -4.25 -4.63 -12.18
C GLY A 141 -2.96 -5.25 -11.62
N TYR A 142 -3.00 -5.85 -10.43
CA TYR A 142 -1.89 -6.63 -9.88
C TYR A 142 -1.88 -8.07 -10.42
N LEU A 143 -3.06 -8.59 -10.81
CA LEU A 143 -3.22 -9.88 -11.44
C LEU A 143 -4.00 -9.77 -12.75
N GLU A 144 -3.73 -10.66 -13.69
CA GLU A 144 -4.49 -10.82 -14.92
C GLU A 144 -5.04 -12.26 -15.02
N LEU A 145 -6.36 -12.37 -15.22
CA LEU A 145 -7.03 -13.66 -15.44
C LEU A 145 -7.01 -14.00 -16.93
N SER A 146 -6.38 -15.12 -17.28
CA SER A 146 -6.40 -15.65 -18.64
C SER A 146 -7.76 -16.27 -19.00
N PRO A 147 -8.08 -16.40 -20.31
CA PRO A 147 -9.25 -17.15 -20.75
C PRO A 147 -9.28 -18.62 -20.31
N THR A 148 -8.11 -19.19 -19.99
CA THR A 148 -7.96 -20.58 -19.52
C THR A 148 -8.11 -20.72 -18.01
N GLY A 149 -8.41 -19.65 -17.28
CA GLY A 149 -8.59 -19.67 -15.84
C GLY A 149 -7.29 -19.67 -15.04
N VAL A 150 -6.24 -19.07 -15.59
CA VAL A 150 -4.92 -18.91 -14.93
C VAL A 150 -4.74 -17.46 -14.54
N LEU A 151 -4.35 -17.22 -13.29
CA LEU A 151 -4.00 -15.89 -12.77
C LEU A 151 -2.51 -15.65 -12.94
N ASN A 152 -2.14 -14.51 -13.51
CA ASN A 152 -0.75 -14.12 -13.74
C ASN A 152 -0.43 -12.84 -12.97
N ALA A 153 0.72 -12.81 -12.30
CA ALA A 153 1.28 -11.62 -11.67
C ALA A 153 1.69 -10.60 -12.74
N THR A 154 1.27 -9.35 -12.58
CA THR A 154 1.69 -8.26 -13.48
C THR A 154 2.99 -7.63 -13.01
N LYS A 155 3.68 -6.89 -13.90
CA LYS A 155 4.87 -6.10 -13.54
C LYS A 155 4.61 -5.14 -12.38
N LYS A 156 3.39 -4.59 -12.31
CA LYS A 156 2.92 -3.72 -11.22
C LYS A 156 3.00 -4.41 -9.86
N LEU A 157 2.69 -5.72 -9.79
CA LEU A 157 2.79 -6.50 -8.56
C LEU A 157 4.25 -6.83 -8.18
N LEU A 158 5.07 -7.13 -9.18
CA LEU A 158 6.47 -7.52 -8.99
C LEU A 158 7.40 -6.32 -8.70
N GLY A 159 6.90 -5.09 -8.85
CA GLY A 159 7.70 -3.89 -8.65
C GLY A 159 8.68 -3.60 -9.80
N GLU A 160 8.50 -4.25 -10.96
CA GLU A 160 9.35 -4.10 -12.15
C GLU A 160 8.94 -2.90 -13.02
N ASP A 161 8.33 -1.87 -12.43
CA ASP A 161 7.84 -0.67 -13.11
C ASP A 161 8.78 0.53 -12.95
N LYS A 162 10.11 0.29 -12.97
CA LYS A 162 11.09 1.38 -13.13
C LYS A 162 12.19 1.00 -14.15
N GLN A 163 12.10 1.64 -15.31
CA GLN A 163 13.06 1.74 -16.44
C GLN A 163 13.05 0.65 -17.53
N ASP A 164 12.00 0.60 -18.34
CA ASP A 164 12.12 0.22 -19.76
C ASP A 164 12.05 1.49 -20.63
N GLY A 165 13.07 2.34 -20.48
CA GLY A 165 13.22 3.62 -21.21
C GLY A 165 14.64 3.89 -21.70
N LYS A 166 15.59 2.98 -21.47
CA LYS A 166 16.91 3.03 -22.11
C LYS A 166 16.98 1.96 -23.19
N LYS A 167 16.76 2.41 -24.42
CA LYS A 167 17.14 1.73 -25.66
C LYS A 167 18.37 0.85 -25.47
N LEU A 168 18.21 -0.46 -25.58
CA LEU A 168 19.26 -1.34 -26.06
C LEU A 168 19.46 -1.09 -27.57
N SER A 169 19.88 0.12 -27.92
CA SER A 169 20.51 0.42 -29.19
C SER A 169 22.00 0.51 -28.91
N ASN A 170 22.69 -0.63 -28.87
CA ASN A 170 24.13 -0.78 -29.11
C ASN A 170 24.53 -2.27 -29.03
N LEU A 171 23.95 -3.12 -29.89
CA LEU A 171 24.48 -4.46 -30.19
C LEU A 171 24.31 -4.81 -31.68
N ALA A 172 24.55 -3.82 -32.54
CA ALA A 172 24.67 -4.03 -33.97
C ALA A 172 25.77 -3.13 -34.55
N ARG A 173 27.02 -3.42 -34.16
CA ARG A 173 28.23 -3.15 -34.95
C ARG A 173 29.29 -4.20 -34.61
N LEU A 174 29.14 -5.37 -35.25
CA LEU A 174 30.26 -6.18 -35.70
C LEU A 174 30.49 -5.81 -37.18
#